data_AF-A0A6P8DV83-F1
#
_entry.id   AF-A0A6P8DV83-F1
#
_cell.length_a   1.000
_cell.length_b   1.000
_cell.length_c   1.000
_cell.angle_alpha   90.00
_cell.angle_beta   90.00
_cell.angle_gamma   90.00
#
_symmetry.space_group_name_H-M   'P 1'
#
loop_
_entity.id
_entity.type
_entity.pdbx_description
1 polymer ?
#
loop_
_entity_poly.entity_id
_entity_poly.type
_entity_poly.pdbx_seq_one_letter_code
_entity_poly.pdbx_strand_id
1 'polypeptide(L)'
;MAVTVTYCNEVAYGHWVYTVDFFGIYITTTVTSDPGAMHRWIYSATRPLRNTDHPIIGLGVQWYNSEHSDCAATFQLCVGRRCLIVQLTHATEVPAVLRNFLLNPAYTFVGVWNHSDAWRLKDCRHQLRMARRPVDLRLCLPGMKAASFETIVREWLGYHGVRLERQISVSDWEAAELHDDRVKQATFDAFLSLRIGMMIEAWNYVTDGGGSTEEGYCFLWSSAN
;
A
#
# COMPACT_ATOMS: atom_id res chain seq x y z
N MET A 1 5.41 -23.27 -6.85
CA MET A 1 6.33 -22.68 -5.86
C MET A 1 5.48 -22.05 -4.78
N ALA A 2 5.70 -22.38 -3.51
CA ALA A 2 4.92 -21.82 -2.41
C ALA A 2 5.51 -20.45 -2.02
N VAL A 3 4.65 -19.45 -1.88
CA VAL A 3 5.03 -18.17 -1.26
C VAL A 3 5.23 -18.40 0.24
N THR A 4 6.40 -18.04 0.75
CA THR A 4 6.75 -18.19 2.16
C THR A 4 7.08 -16.84 2.80
N VAL A 5 6.91 -16.75 4.12
CA VAL A 5 7.42 -15.65 4.94
C VAL A 5 8.55 -16.24 5.76
N THR A 6 9.75 -15.67 5.62
CA THR A 6 10.89 -16.01 6.47
C THR A 6 11.19 -14.85 7.38
N TYR A 7 11.41 -15.15 8.65
CA TYR A 7 11.65 -14.16 9.67
C TYR A 7 13.15 -13.96 9.90
N CYS A 8 13.60 -12.71 9.88
CA CYS A 8 14.94 -12.33 10.28
C CYS A 8 14.79 -11.25 11.36
N ASN A 9 14.75 -11.61 12.66
CA ASN A 9 14.83 -10.57 13.68
C ASN A 9 16.23 -9.98 13.73
N GLU A 10 16.32 -8.76 13.22
CA GLU A 10 16.94 -7.71 14.00
C GLU A 10 15.88 -7.15 14.95
N VAL A 11 15.87 -7.61 16.21
CA VAL A 11 15.18 -6.89 17.28
C VAL A 11 16.00 -5.63 17.54
N ALA A 12 15.72 -4.56 16.81
CA ALA A 12 16.29 -3.25 17.06
C ALA A 12 15.17 -2.27 17.39
N TYR A 13 14.77 -2.20 18.66
CA TYR A 13 13.86 -1.18 19.21
C TYR A 13 12.54 -0.98 18.42
N GLY A 14 11.49 -1.68 18.85
CA GLY A 14 10.10 -1.34 18.56
C GLY A 14 9.53 -1.75 17.19
N HIS A 15 10.23 -2.60 16.42
CA HIS A 15 9.74 -3.10 15.14
C HIS A 15 10.19 -4.53 14.84
N TRP A 16 9.50 -5.17 13.89
CA TRP A 16 9.80 -6.51 13.37
C TRP A 16 10.15 -6.44 11.88
N VAL A 17 11.08 -7.26 11.43
CA VAL A 17 11.48 -7.33 10.01
C VAL A 17 11.26 -8.74 9.47
N TYR A 18 10.56 -8.82 8.34
CA TYR A 18 10.23 -10.04 7.62
C TYR A 18 10.85 -10.01 6.23
N THR A 19 11.23 -11.17 5.74
CA THR A 19 11.54 -11.40 4.33
C THR A 19 10.40 -12.20 3.72
N VAL A 20 9.59 -11.57 2.88
CA VAL A 20 8.48 -12.23 2.19
C VAL A 20 8.96 -12.65 0.80
N ASP A 21 8.83 -13.94 0.48
CA ASP A 21 9.18 -14.50 -0.82
C ASP A 21 7.99 -14.48 -1.78
N PHE A 22 8.06 -13.65 -2.82
CA PHE A 22 7.12 -13.63 -3.91
C PHE A 22 7.76 -14.22 -5.18
N PHE A 23 7.58 -15.53 -5.43
CA PHE A 23 8.12 -16.21 -6.62
C PHE A 23 9.62 -15.99 -6.84
N GLY A 24 10.43 -16.07 -5.78
CA GLY A 24 11.87 -15.80 -5.81
C GLY A 24 12.23 -14.32 -5.70
N ILE A 25 11.24 -13.42 -5.62
CA ILE A 25 11.45 -11.99 -5.34
C ILE A 25 11.30 -11.77 -3.84
N TYR A 26 12.44 -11.50 -3.19
CA TYR A 26 12.46 -11.19 -1.76
C TYR A 26 12.09 -9.74 -1.48
N ILE A 27 11.11 -9.56 -0.60
CA ILE A 27 10.57 -8.27 -0.17
C ILE A 27 10.87 -8.11 1.31
N THR A 28 11.56 -7.04 1.69
CA THR A 28 11.82 -6.71 3.10
C THR A 28 10.63 -5.94 3.66
N THR A 29 9.92 -6.54 4.61
CA THR A 29 8.74 -5.93 5.25
C THR A 29 9.05 -5.57 6.70
N THR A 30 8.95 -4.29 7.03
CA THR A 30 9.05 -3.79 8.40
C THR A 30 7.65 -3.61 8.97
N VAL A 31 7.35 -4.24 10.11
CA VAL A 31 6.10 -4.06 10.86
C VAL A 31 6.39 -3.28 12.13
N THR A 32 5.68 -2.19 12.38
CA THR A 32 5.97 -1.31 13.51
C THR A 32 4.77 -0.49 13.99
N SER A 33 4.74 -0.17 15.27
CA SER A 33 3.98 0.93 15.86
C SER A 33 4.89 2.03 16.44
N ASP A 34 6.22 1.83 16.44
CA ASP A 34 7.22 2.76 16.95
C ASP A 34 7.48 3.94 15.99
N PRO A 35 7.30 5.21 16.43
CA PRO A 35 7.57 6.39 15.61
C PRO A 35 9.03 6.47 15.12
N GLY A 36 10.00 6.02 15.93
CA GLY A 36 11.41 6.02 15.57
C GLY A 36 11.72 5.09 14.39
N ALA A 37 11.14 3.89 14.40
CA ALA A 37 11.24 2.92 13.31
C ALA A 37 10.54 3.43 12.04
N MET A 38 9.36 4.05 12.15
CA MET A 38 8.69 4.71 11.02
C MET A 38 9.58 5.79 10.40
N HIS A 39 10.18 6.65 11.23
CA HIS A 39 11.09 7.70 10.79
C HIS A 39 12.31 7.13 10.04
N ARG A 40 12.99 6.14 10.63
CA ARG A 40 14.14 5.46 10.01
C ARG A 40 13.77 4.81 8.68
N TRP A 41 12.62 4.13 8.62
CA TRP A 41 12.16 3.49 7.40
C TRP A 41 11.93 4.52 6.30
N ILE A 42 11.17 5.59 6.56
CA ILE A 42 10.87 6.65 5.57
C ILE A 42 12.16 7.33 5.07
N TYR A 43 13.07 7.65 5.97
CA TYR A 43 14.35 8.24 5.59
C TYR A 43 15.15 7.32 4.66
N SER A 44 15.14 6.02 4.91
CA SER A 44 15.85 5.04 4.08
C SER A 44 15.11 4.74 2.76
N ALA A 45 13.78 4.73 2.76
CA ALA A 45 12.94 4.43 1.61
C ALA A 45 12.83 5.60 0.63
N THR A 46 13.00 6.85 1.09
CA THR A 46 12.97 8.04 0.23
C THR A 46 14.27 8.26 -0.54
N ARG A 47 15.40 7.69 -0.11
CA ARG A 47 16.70 7.87 -0.79
C ARG A 47 16.68 7.49 -2.27
N PRO A 48 16.16 6.31 -2.67
CA PRO A 48 16.04 5.95 -4.08
C PRO A 48 15.10 6.88 -4.87
N LEU A 49 14.06 7.41 -4.22
CA LEU A 49 13.03 8.23 -4.87
C LEU A 49 13.51 9.62 -5.29
N ARG A 50 14.64 10.10 -4.73
CA ARG A 50 15.14 11.46 -5.01
C ARG A 50 15.54 11.69 -6.47
N ASN A 51 15.89 10.62 -7.17
CA ASN A 51 16.30 10.64 -8.57
C ASN A 51 15.26 9.94 -9.47
N THR A 52 14.04 9.75 -8.97
CA THR A 52 12.96 9.12 -9.73
C THR A 52 12.00 10.21 -10.17
N ASP A 53 11.85 10.36 -11.48
CA ASP A 53 10.76 11.15 -12.04
C ASP A 53 9.44 10.40 -11.79
N HIS A 54 8.46 11.09 -11.23
CA HIS A 54 7.14 10.56 -10.87
C HIS A 54 7.15 9.31 -9.95
N PRO A 55 7.62 9.42 -8.70
CA PRO A 55 7.65 8.29 -7.76
C PRO A 55 6.26 7.65 -7.53
N ILE A 56 6.15 6.35 -7.79
CA ILE A 56 4.97 5.54 -7.45
C ILE A 56 5.22 4.82 -6.14
N ILE A 57 4.23 4.85 -5.25
CA ILE A 57 4.27 4.22 -3.93
C ILE A 57 3.07 3.29 -3.81
N GLY A 58 3.33 2.01 -3.54
CA GLY A 58 2.26 1.07 -3.23
C GLY A 58 1.63 1.40 -1.88
N LEU A 59 0.31 1.43 -1.82
CA LEU A 59 -0.47 1.71 -0.62
C LEU A 59 -1.44 0.55 -0.36
N GLY A 60 -1.60 0.19 0.90
CA GLY A 60 -2.74 -0.57 1.39
C GLY A 60 -3.23 0.02 2.72
N VAL A 61 -4.51 -0.18 3.02
CA VAL A 61 -5.10 0.18 4.32
C VAL A 61 -6.00 -0.97 4.74
N GLN A 62 -5.84 -1.42 5.99
CA GLN A 62 -6.68 -2.47 6.56
C GLN A 62 -7.33 -1.98 7.86
N TRP A 63 -8.53 -2.46 8.12
CA TRP A 63 -9.34 -2.11 9.28
C TRP A 63 -10.05 -3.37 9.80
N TYR A 64 -10.49 -3.33 11.04
CA TYR A 64 -11.30 -4.39 11.61
C TYR A 64 -12.76 -3.95 11.65
N ASN A 65 -13.67 -4.74 11.07
CA ASN A 65 -15.10 -4.46 11.13
C ASN A 65 -15.63 -4.80 12.54
N SER A 66 -15.36 -3.92 13.50
CA SER A 66 -16.07 -3.88 14.78
C SER A 66 -17.22 -2.89 14.69
N GLU A 67 -18.29 -3.11 15.46
CA GLU A 67 -19.47 -2.21 15.51
C GLU A 67 -19.11 -0.75 15.92
N HIS A 68 -17.87 -0.48 16.32
CA HIS A 68 -17.44 0.77 16.94
C HIS A 68 -16.25 1.47 16.24
N SER A 69 -15.71 0.91 15.15
CA SER A 69 -14.50 1.47 14.53
C SER A 69 -14.47 1.27 13.02
N ASP A 70 -14.78 2.33 12.28
CA ASP A 70 -14.44 2.46 10.86
C ASP A 70 -12.98 2.92 10.64
N CYS A 71 -12.16 2.88 11.69
CA CYS A 71 -10.82 3.42 11.66
C CYS A 71 -9.84 2.45 10.96
N ALA A 72 -8.88 3.02 10.23
CA ALA A 72 -7.73 2.29 9.74
C ALA A 72 -6.93 1.72 10.92
N ALA A 73 -6.87 0.38 11.00
CA ALA A 73 -6.10 -0.35 12.02
C ALA A 73 -4.62 -0.43 11.62
N THR A 74 -4.37 -0.64 10.33
CA THR A 74 -3.02 -0.63 9.76
C THR A 74 -3.01 0.10 8.43
N PHE A 75 -1.84 0.61 8.04
CA PHE A 75 -1.60 0.99 6.66
C PHE A 75 -0.22 0.53 6.20
N GLN A 76 -0.08 0.35 4.91
CA GLN A 76 1.11 -0.17 4.28
C GLN A 76 1.67 0.79 3.25
N LEU A 77 2.98 0.91 3.19
CA LEU A 77 3.69 1.59 2.11
C LEU A 77 4.69 0.64 1.47
N CYS A 78 4.77 0.63 0.15
CA CYS A 78 5.81 -0.10 -0.58
C CYS A 78 6.63 0.86 -1.45
N VAL A 79 7.96 0.79 -1.29
CA VAL A 79 8.94 1.48 -2.14
C VAL A 79 9.99 0.47 -2.61
N GLY A 80 10.02 0.21 -3.92
CA GLY A 80 10.86 -0.82 -4.51
C GLY A 80 10.53 -2.22 -3.96
N ARG A 81 11.47 -2.86 -3.27
CA ARG A 81 11.28 -4.16 -2.61
C ARG A 81 11.19 -4.05 -1.08
N ARG A 82 10.78 -2.88 -0.58
CA ARG A 82 10.70 -2.59 0.85
C ARG A 82 9.27 -2.18 1.18
N CYS A 83 8.67 -2.90 2.12
CA CYS A 83 7.35 -2.58 2.66
C CYS A 83 7.49 -2.07 4.10
N LEU A 84 6.64 -1.12 4.46
CA LEU A 84 6.37 -0.70 5.83
C LEU A 84 4.91 -1.05 6.12
N ILE A 85 4.65 -1.74 7.21
CA ILE A 85 3.33 -1.95 7.78
C ILE A 85 3.30 -1.19 9.10
N VAL A 86 2.48 -0.16 9.17
CA VAL A 86 2.27 0.62 10.40
C VAL A 86 1.02 0.11 11.08
N GLN A 87 1.15 -0.36 12.32
CA GLN A 87 0.02 -0.70 13.19
C GLN A 87 -0.52 0.57 13.87
N LEU A 88 -1.41 1.29 13.18
CA LEU A 88 -1.95 2.59 13.62
C LEU A 88 -2.67 2.51 14.96
N THR A 89 -3.40 1.44 15.22
CA THR A 89 -4.11 1.21 16.50
C THR A 89 -3.15 1.27 17.69
N HIS A 90 -1.93 0.75 17.51
CA HIS A 90 -0.92 0.66 18.56
C HIS A 90 0.09 1.80 18.55
N ALA A 91 0.09 2.63 17.50
CA ALA A 91 0.97 3.78 17.40
C ALA A 91 0.51 4.88 18.36
N THR A 92 1.42 5.35 19.22
CA THR A 92 1.15 6.48 20.11
C THR A 92 1.05 7.79 19.33
N GLU A 93 1.88 7.93 18.30
CA GLU A 93 1.94 9.04 17.37
C GLU A 93 2.43 8.59 15.99
N VAL A 94 2.29 9.47 15.00
CA VAL A 94 2.84 9.27 13.65
C VAL A 94 3.80 10.43 13.36
N PRO A 95 5.09 10.16 13.06
CA PRO A 95 6.11 11.20 12.96
C PRO A 95 5.85 12.13 11.78
N ALA A 96 6.27 13.39 11.92
CA ALA A 96 6.08 14.42 10.90
C ALA A 96 6.64 14.04 9.53
N VAL A 97 7.75 13.29 9.47
CA VAL A 97 8.33 12.83 8.19
C VAL A 97 7.39 11.91 7.41
N LEU A 98 6.61 11.06 8.10
CA LEU A 98 5.66 10.17 7.47
C LEU A 98 4.41 10.94 7.02
N ARG A 99 3.98 11.93 7.81
CA ARG A 99 2.89 12.84 7.42
C ARG A 99 3.26 13.65 6.17
N ASN A 100 4.46 14.22 6.14
CA ASN A 100 4.98 14.95 4.99
C ASN A 100 5.18 14.05 3.77
N PHE A 101 5.54 12.79 3.98
CA PHE A 101 5.63 11.79 2.91
C PHE A 101 4.27 11.57 2.23
N LEU A 102 3.19 11.39 3.00
CA LEU A 102 1.82 11.25 2.48
C LEU A 102 1.29 12.54 1.82
N LEU A 103 1.77 13.70 2.29
CA LEU A 103 1.43 15.03 1.76
C LEU A 103 2.33 15.49 0.60
N ASN A 104 3.22 14.64 0.07
CA ASN A 104 4.06 15.02 -1.05
C ASN A 104 3.29 14.88 -2.39
N PRO A 105 2.98 15.99 -3.10
CA PRO A 105 2.20 15.94 -4.34
C PRO A 105 2.97 15.32 -5.51
N ALA A 106 4.31 15.19 -5.41
CA ALA A 106 5.13 14.51 -6.41
C ALA A 106 4.94 12.99 -6.38
N TYR A 107 4.39 12.43 -5.29
CA TYR A 107 4.20 10.99 -5.14
C TYR A 107 2.83 10.55 -5.61
N THR A 108 2.79 9.46 -6.37
CA THR A 108 1.58 8.79 -6.80
C THR A 108 1.37 7.55 -5.96
N PHE A 109 0.38 7.60 -5.06
CA PHE A 109 -0.02 6.44 -4.27
C PHE A 109 -0.97 5.56 -5.09
N VAL A 110 -0.72 4.26 -5.12
CA VAL A 110 -1.51 3.29 -5.90
C VAL A 110 -1.98 2.13 -5.04
N GLY A 111 -3.15 1.61 -5.35
CA GLY A 111 -3.74 0.44 -4.69
C GLY A 111 -4.85 -0.16 -5.54
N VAL A 112 -5.47 -1.22 -5.03
CA VAL A 112 -6.59 -1.90 -5.68
C VAL A 112 -7.76 -1.89 -4.70
N TRP A 113 -8.95 -1.48 -5.14
CA TRP A 113 -10.13 -1.34 -4.26
C TRP A 113 -9.96 -0.29 -3.13
N ASN A 114 -9.03 0.66 -3.30
CA ASN A 114 -8.57 1.62 -2.30
C ASN A 114 -9.39 2.93 -2.18
N HIS A 115 -10.59 2.97 -2.76
CA HIS A 115 -11.48 4.14 -2.73
C HIS A 115 -11.77 4.68 -1.31
N SER A 116 -11.62 3.84 -0.28
CA SER A 116 -11.86 4.20 1.11
C SER A 116 -10.63 4.61 1.90
N ASP A 117 -9.43 4.35 1.38
CA ASP A 117 -8.17 4.42 2.14
C ASP A 117 -7.91 5.84 2.65
N ALA A 118 -8.05 6.84 1.78
CA ALA A 118 -7.74 8.23 2.12
C ALA A 118 -8.68 8.79 3.21
N TRP A 119 -9.97 8.47 3.16
CA TRP A 119 -10.91 8.98 4.17
C TRP A 119 -10.75 8.22 5.49
N ARG A 120 -10.55 6.89 5.45
CA ARG A 120 -10.25 6.10 6.65
C ARG A 120 -8.99 6.64 7.33
N LEU A 121 -7.91 6.88 6.60
CA LEU A 121 -6.69 7.46 7.16
C LEU A 121 -6.90 8.87 7.77
N LYS A 122 -7.71 9.71 7.11
CA LYS A 122 -7.97 11.10 7.52
C LYS A 122 -8.88 11.21 8.74
N ASP A 123 -9.91 10.38 8.84
CA ASP A 123 -10.97 10.54 9.85
C ASP A 123 -10.67 9.71 11.13
N CYS A 124 -9.49 9.07 11.19
CA CYS A 124 -8.98 8.36 12.36
C CYS A 124 -8.27 9.27 13.38
N ARG A 125 -7.98 8.70 14.57
CA ARG A 125 -7.16 9.28 15.65
C ARG A 125 -5.93 10.05 15.14
N HIS A 126 -5.20 9.47 14.19
CA HIS A 126 -3.94 10.04 13.71
C HIS A 126 -4.11 11.08 12.60
N GLN A 127 -5.31 11.23 12.03
CA GLN A 127 -5.67 12.23 11.03
C GLN A 127 -4.66 12.32 9.87
N LEU A 128 -4.34 11.18 9.28
CA LEU A 128 -3.35 11.10 8.21
C LEU A 128 -3.97 11.58 6.89
N ARG A 129 -3.55 12.77 6.48
CA ARG A 129 -3.96 13.39 5.21
C ARG A 129 -3.01 12.98 4.10
N MET A 130 -3.56 12.83 2.90
CA MET A 130 -2.80 12.60 1.68
C MET A 130 -2.95 13.81 0.74
N ALA A 131 -1.90 14.17 0.01
CA ALA A 131 -1.94 15.28 -0.94
C ALA A 131 -2.97 15.04 -2.06
N ARG A 132 -3.04 13.80 -2.51
CA ARG A 132 -3.90 13.31 -3.59
C ARG A 132 -4.58 12.02 -3.14
N ARG A 133 -5.75 11.72 -3.72
CA ARG A 133 -6.37 10.42 -3.51
C ARG A 133 -5.49 9.34 -4.14
N PRO A 134 -5.34 8.17 -3.51
CA PRO A 134 -4.69 7.03 -4.14
C PRO A 134 -5.38 6.66 -5.46
N VAL A 135 -4.59 6.35 -6.48
CA VAL A 135 -5.09 5.84 -7.76
C VAL A 135 -5.58 4.41 -7.55
N ASP A 136 -6.82 4.14 -7.93
CA ASP A 136 -7.35 2.78 -7.97
C ASP A 136 -7.00 2.15 -9.31
N LEU A 137 -6.08 1.19 -9.29
CA LEU A 137 -5.52 0.59 -10.51
C LEU A 137 -6.60 -0.07 -11.37
N ARG A 138 -7.70 -0.55 -10.77
CA ARG A 138 -8.82 -1.16 -11.50
C ARG A 138 -9.47 -0.23 -12.50
N LEU A 139 -9.43 1.07 -12.22
CA LEU A 139 -10.02 2.10 -13.07
C LEU A 139 -9.09 2.51 -14.22
N CYS A 140 -7.80 2.18 -14.10
CA CYS A 140 -6.78 2.50 -15.10
C CYS A 140 -6.52 1.33 -16.06
N LEU A 141 -6.85 0.11 -15.63
CA LEU A 141 -6.60 -1.12 -16.38
C LEU A 141 -7.83 -1.54 -17.21
N PRO A 142 -7.70 -1.67 -18.54
CA PRO A 142 -8.79 -2.13 -19.42
C PRO A 142 -9.45 -3.42 -18.93
N GLY A 143 -10.77 -3.41 -18.81
CA GLY A 143 -11.57 -4.58 -18.40
C GLY A 143 -11.45 -4.98 -16.93
N MET A 144 -10.75 -4.21 -16.08
CA MET A 144 -10.47 -4.59 -14.69
C MET A 144 -11.30 -3.87 -13.62
N LYS A 145 -12.27 -3.01 -14.00
CA LYS A 145 -13.07 -2.21 -13.04
C LYS A 145 -13.68 -3.05 -11.91
N ALA A 146 -14.16 -4.26 -12.23
CA ALA A 146 -14.75 -5.20 -11.28
C ALA A 146 -13.86 -6.42 -10.96
N ALA A 147 -12.60 -6.43 -11.44
CA ALA A 147 -11.73 -7.58 -11.27
C ALA A 147 -11.27 -7.74 -9.81
N SER A 148 -11.06 -9.01 -9.43
CA SER A 148 -10.39 -9.32 -8.17
C SER A 148 -8.90 -8.96 -8.27
N PHE A 149 -8.27 -8.77 -7.11
CA PHE A 149 -6.82 -8.57 -7.03
C PHE A 149 -6.04 -9.71 -7.71
N GLU A 150 -6.47 -10.96 -7.48
CA GLU A 150 -5.89 -12.16 -8.12
C GLU A 150 -5.97 -12.09 -9.65
N THR A 151 -7.13 -11.73 -10.20
CA THR A 151 -7.29 -11.58 -11.65
C THR A 151 -6.35 -10.53 -12.20
N ILE A 152 -6.24 -9.38 -11.54
CA ILE A 152 -5.35 -8.30 -12.00
C ILE A 152 -3.89 -8.77 -11.99
N VAL A 153 -3.43 -9.38 -10.89
CA VAL A 153 -2.06 -9.90 -10.79
C VAL A 153 -1.77 -10.94 -11.87
N ARG A 154 -2.72 -11.83 -12.15
CA ARG A 154 -2.58 -12.84 -13.19
C ARG A 154 -2.48 -12.23 -14.58
N GLU A 155 -3.41 -11.35 -14.95
CA GLU A 155 -3.48 -10.78 -16.31
C GLU A 155 -2.35 -9.78 -16.58
N TRP A 156 -1.95 -9.00 -15.57
CA TRP A 156 -1.03 -7.87 -15.75
C TRP A 156 0.41 -8.17 -15.32
N LEU A 157 0.61 -9.07 -14.36
CA LEU A 157 1.97 -9.46 -13.94
C LEU A 157 2.34 -10.90 -14.32
N GLY A 158 1.41 -11.70 -14.85
CA GLY A 158 1.65 -13.09 -15.25
C GLY A 158 1.85 -14.07 -14.08
N TYR A 159 1.59 -13.65 -12.83
CA TYR A 159 1.72 -14.53 -11.67
C TYR A 159 0.41 -15.23 -11.36
N HIS A 160 0.44 -16.55 -11.29
CA HIS A 160 -0.70 -17.41 -10.97
C HIS A 160 -0.67 -17.85 -9.51
N GLY A 161 -1.84 -18.13 -8.91
CA GLY A 161 -1.93 -18.61 -7.53
C GLY A 161 -1.67 -17.53 -6.47
N VAL A 162 -1.73 -16.25 -6.86
CA VAL A 162 -1.67 -15.11 -5.93
C VAL A 162 -3.07 -14.75 -5.52
N ARG A 163 -3.38 -14.90 -4.23
CA ARG A 163 -4.68 -14.55 -3.68
C ARG A 163 -4.52 -13.83 -2.35
N LEU A 164 -5.25 -12.72 -2.19
CA LEU A 164 -5.49 -12.14 -0.88
C LEU A 164 -6.71 -12.86 -0.28
N GLU A 165 -6.53 -13.54 0.84
CA GLU A 165 -7.57 -14.36 1.43
C GLU A 165 -8.58 -13.48 2.15
N ARG A 166 -9.85 -13.63 1.77
CA ARG A 166 -10.93 -12.84 2.37
C ARG A 166 -11.01 -13.02 3.88
N GLN A 167 -10.74 -14.23 4.39
CA GLN A 167 -10.74 -14.52 5.83
C GLN A 167 -9.70 -13.68 6.57
N ILE A 168 -8.53 -13.45 5.95
CA ILE A 168 -7.50 -12.56 6.49
C ILE A 168 -7.94 -11.10 6.37
N SER A 169 -8.50 -10.70 5.21
CA SER A 169 -8.94 -9.31 4.98
C SER A 169 -9.95 -8.83 6.02
N VAL A 170 -10.85 -9.69 6.49
CA VAL A 170 -11.88 -9.36 7.50
C VAL A 170 -11.50 -9.77 8.92
N SER A 171 -10.28 -10.28 9.12
CA SER A 171 -9.80 -10.69 10.43
C SER A 171 -9.40 -9.49 11.29
N ASP A 172 -9.05 -9.75 12.55
CA ASP A 172 -8.59 -8.72 13.48
C ASP A 172 -7.23 -8.13 13.08
N TRP A 173 -7.28 -6.98 12.39
CA TRP A 173 -6.10 -6.15 12.06
C TRP A 173 -5.68 -5.23 13.21
N GLU A 174 -6.45 -5.17 14.30
CA GLU A 174 -6.12 -4.43 15.53
C GLU A 174 -5.31 -5.27 16.51
N ALA A 175 -5.02 -6.54 16.19
CA ALA A 175 -4.19 -7.42 17.02
C ALA A 175 -2.83 -6.78 17.36
N ALA A 176 -2.36 -6.99 18.60
CA ALA A 176 -1.08 -6.47 19.10
C ALA A 176 0.10 -6.94 18.22
N GLU A 177 0.04 -8.17 17.75
CA GLU A 177 1.00 -8.76 16.81
C GLU A 177 0.27 -9.27 15.56
N LEU A 178 0.81 -8.95 14.39
CA LEU A 178 0.29 -9.46 13.13
C LEU A 178 0.90 -10.82 12.82
N HIS A 179 0.06 -11.83 12.62
CA HIS A 179 0.48 -13.15 12.16
C HIS A 179 1.08 -13.09 10.75
N ASP A 180 1.94 -14.06 10.40
CA ASP A 180 2.66 -14.13 9.13
C ASP A 180 1.75 -13.98 7.90
N ASP A 181 0.55 -14.55 7.93
CA ASP A 181 -0.39 -14.47 6.81
C ASP A 181 -0.93 -13.03 6.59
N ARG A 182 -1.14 -12.27 7.67
CA ARG A 182 -1.49 -10.85 7.58
C ARG A 182 -0.33 -10.03 7.05
N VAL A 183 0.89 -10.30 7.53
CA VAL A 183 2.11 -9.63 7.06
C VAL A 183 2.32 -9.90 5.57
N LYS A 184 2.16 -11.15 5.13
CA LYS A 184 2.23 -11.57 3.72
C LYS A 184 1.18 -10.85 2.87
N GLN A 185 -0.08 -10.86 3.30
CA GLN A 185 -1.17 -10.25 2.55
C GLN A 185 -0.98 -8.73 2.43
N ALA A 186 -0.69 -8.04 3.53
CA ALA A 186 -0.41 -6.61 3.55
C ALA A 186 0.83 -6.25 2.71
N THR A 187 1.86 -7.11 2.71
CA THR A 187 3.03 -6.96 1.84
C THR A 187 2.65 -7.07 0.37
N PHE A 188 1.84 -8.07 0.02
CA PHE A 188 1.43 -8.33 -1.37
C PHE A 188 0.52 -7.26 -1.93
N ASP A 189 -0.44 -6.80 -1.13
CA ASP A 189 -1.34 -5.72 -1.49
C ASP A 189 -0.56 -4.47 -1.91
N ALA A 190 0.37 -4.01 -1.08
CA ALA A 190 1.18 -2.85 -1.39
C ALA A 190 2.23 -3.10 -2.50
N PHE A 191 2.97 -4.22 -2.45
CA PHE A 191 4.04 -4.50 -3.41
C PHE A 191 3.52 -4.73 -4.83
N LEU A 192 2.46 -5.52 -5.00
CA LEU A 192 1.95 -5.81 -6.33
C LEU A 192 1.19 -4.62 -6.91
N SER A 193 0.53 -3.82 -6.07
CA SER A 193 -0.01 -2.52 -6.47
C SER A 193 1.09 -1.59 -6.98
N LEU A 194 2.24 -1.49 -6.29
CA LEU A 194 3.40 -0.75 -6.79
C LEU A 194 3.86 -1.27 -8.16
N ARG A 195 4.02 -2.60 -8.31
CA ARG A 195 4.50 -3.21 -9.56
C ARG A 195 3.57 -2.94 -10.74
N ILE A 196 2.26 -3.06 -10.54
CA ILE A 196 1.25 -2.76 -11.53
C ILE A 196 1.26 -1.26 -11.85
N GLY A 197 1.27 -0.41 -10.82
CA GLY A 197 1.28 1.04 -10.99
C GLY A 197 2.48 1.52 -11.81
N MET A 198 3.67 0.99 -11.54
CA MET A 198 4.88 1.27 -12.34
C MET A 198 4.73 0.83 -13.79
N MET A 199 4.15 -0.34 -14.03
CA MET A 199 4.00 -0.89 -15.38
C MET A 199 3.05 -0.06 -16.25
N ILE A 200 2.04 0.55 -15.65
CA ILE A 200 1.06 1.37 -16.37
C ILE A 200 1.31 2.87 -16.26
N GLU A 201 2.43 3.27 -15.66
CA GLU A 201 2.76 4.68 -15.46
C GLU A 201 1.63 5.44 -14.73
N ALA A 202 1.21 4.91 -13.58
CA ALA A 202 0.01 5.35 -12.87
C ALA A 202 -0.03 6.86 -12.53
N TRP A 203 1.11 7.57 -12.59
CA TRP A 203 1.17 9.02 -12.43
C TRP A 203 0.36 9.78 -13.50
N ASN A 204 0.13 9.20 -14.67
CA ASN A 204 -0.71 9.78 -15.72
C ASN A 204 -2.20 9.82 -15.35
N TYR A 205 -2.63 9.07 -14.33
CA TYR A 205 -4.04 8.94 -13.92
C TYR A 205 -4.36 9.70 -12.63
N VAL A 206 -3.43 10.53 -12.16
CA VAL A 206 -3.65 11.35 -10.98
C VAL A 206 -4.56 12.50 -11.35
N THR A 207 -5.76 12.52 -10.78
CA THR A 207 -6.66 13.66 -10.93
C THR A 207 -6.25 14.76 -9.96
N ASP A 208 -5.96 15.95 -10.49
CA ASP A 208 -5.91 17.15 -9.66
C ASP A 208 -7.31 17.37 -9.06
N GLY A 209 -7.36 17.70 -7.77
CA GLY A 209 -8.57 17.66 -6.93
C GLY A 209 -9.69 18.67 -7.27
N GLY A 210 -9.97 18.93 -8.55
CA GLY A 210 -11.11 19.70 -9.03
C GLY A 210 -11.72 19.03 -10.25
N GLY A 211 -12.83 18.32 -10.05
CA GLY A 211 -13.63 17.75 -11.16
C GLY A 211 -14.12 16.35 -10.86
N SER A 212 -15.33 16.26 -10.30
CA SER A 212 -16.12 15.04 -10.29
C SER A 212 -16.60 14.72 -11.71
N THR A 213 -15.83 13.96 -12.49
CA THR A 213 -16.38 13.17 -13.59
C THR A 213 -15.54 11.92 -13.81
N GLU A 214 -16.21 10.77 -13.96
CA GLU A 214 -15.62 9.48 -14.37
C GLU A 214 -14.95 9.53 -15.77
N GLU A 215 -15.01 10.67 -16.47
CA GLU A 215 -14.52 10.85 -17.84
C GLU A 215 -12.99 11.00 -17.96
N GLY A 216 -12.29 11.35 -16.87
CA GLY A 216 -10.83 11.52 -16.89
C GLY A 216 -10.04 10.25 -17.21
N TYR A 217 -10.62 9.06 -16.98
CA TYR A 217 -9.97 7.78 -17.27
C TYR A 217 -10.01 7.39 -18.76
N CYS A 218 -10.92 7.97 -19.55
CA CYS A 218 -11.12 7.58 -20.95
C CYS A 218 -10.22 8.33 -21.96
N PHE A 219 -9.72 9.53 -21.61
CA PHE A 219 -9.07 10.40 -22.59
C PHE A 219 -7.60 10.06 -22.89
N LEU A 220 -6.92 9.29 -22.05
CA LEU A 220 -5.49 8.99 -22.25
C LEU A 220 -5.23 7.80 -23.19
N TRP A 221 -6.25 7.00 -23.51
CA TRP A 221 -6.10 5.84 -24.40
C TRP A 221 -6.31 6.15 -25.88
N SER A 222 -6.82 7.34 -26.22
CA SER A 222 -7.06 7.74 -27.62
C SER A 222 -5.86 8.44 -28.28
N SER A 223 -4.70 8.51 -27.60
CA SER A 223 -3.53 9.26 -28.09
C SER A 223 -2.25 8.44 -28.21
N ALA A 224 -2.29 7.12 -28.03
CA ALA A 224 -1.15 6.24 -28.28
C ALA A 224 -1.62 4.92 -28.94
N ASN A 225 -1.45 4.88 -30.27
CA ASN A 225 -1.67 3.79 -31.24
C ASN A 225 -3.11 3.46 -31.68
#